data_AF-A0A5J4PZY8-F1
#
_entry.id   AF-A0A5J4PZY8-F1
#
_cell.length_a   1.000
_cell.length_b   1.000
_cell.length_c   1.000
_cell.angle_alpha   90.00
_cell.angle_beta   90.00
_cell.angle_gamma   90.00
#
_symmetry.space_group_name_H-M   'P 1'
#
loop_
_entity.id
_entity.type
_entity.pdbx_description
1 polymer ?
#
loop_
_entity_poly.entity_id
_entity_poly.type
_entity_poly.pdbx_seq_one_letter_code
_entity_poly.pdbx_strand_id
1 'polypeptide(L)'
;MRNVMKAATIESKFPLLSVEHGCIISKDADITVAFRVDLPELFTVTSADYEAIHSAWAKAIKVLPNYSVIQKQDWFVKERYQPVTDKEDMSFLSRSFERHFNERPYLNHTCFLYLTKTTKERMRMQSNFSSLCRGNIIPKEVNKDTAMKFLEAVGQFERIVNDSGFVTLTRLTSDEITGTENRPGLIEKYFALSLDDTTCLQDMELGADGLRVGSKSLCVHTVSDVED
;
A
#
# COMPACT_ATOMS: atom_id res chain seq x y z
N MET A 1 -12.12 -8.57 42.41
CA MET A 1 -11.45 -8.41 41.10
C MET A 1 -12.52 -8.03 40.08
N ARG A 2 -12.53 -6.80 39.57
CA ARG A 2 -13.47 -6.41 38.51
C ARG A 2 -13.00 -7.05 37.21
N ASN A 3 -13.83 -7.91 36.65
CA ASN A 3 -13.62 -8.51 35.34
C ASN A 3 -13.78 -7.38 34.31
N VAL A 4 -12.69 -6.70 33.96
CA VAL A 4 -12.70 -5.72 32.87
C VAL A 4 -12.92 -6.54 31.60
N MET A 5 -14.08 -6.38 30.95
CA MET A 5 -14.28 -6.94 29.63
C MET A 5 -13.07 -6.56 28.76
N LYS A 6 -12.37 -7.54 28.19
CA LYS A 6 -11.31 -7.31 27.20
C LYS A 6 -11.88 -6.88 25.84
N ALA A 7 -13.00 -6.17 25.85
CA ALA A 7 -13.60 -5.58 24.67
C ALA A 7 -13.13 -4.13 24.60
N ALA A 8 -12.47 -3.77 23.50
CA ALA A 8 -12.04 -2.41 23.21
C ALA A 8 -12.56 -2.05 21.82
N THR A 9 -12.91 -0.79 21.60
CA THR A 9 -13.37 -0.36 20.28
C THR A 9 -12.21 -0.38 19.29
N ILE A 10 -12.51 -0.60 18.00
CA ILE A 10 -11.47 -0.71 16.97
C ILE A 10 -10.63 0.57 16.88
N GLU A 11 -11.25 1.74 17.05
CA GLU A 11 -10.60 3.05 17.00
C GLU A 11 -9.54 3.20 18.10
N SER A 12 -9.80 2.62 19.27
CA SER A 12 -8.84 2.65 20.39
C SER A 12 -7.59 1.82 20.08
N LYS A 13 -7.74 0.72 19.34
CA LYS A 13 -6.66 -0.21 18.96
C LYS A 13 -6.01 0.12 17.62
N PHE A 14 -6.66 0.94 16.80
CA PHE A 14 -6.17 1.29 15.48
C PHE A 14 -4.80 1.97 15.58
N PRO A 15 -3.78 1.54 14.82
CA PRO A 15 -2.45 2.14 14.90
C PRO A 15 -2.38 3.50 14.19
N LEU A 16 -3.35 3.80 13.33
CA LEU A 16 -3.47 5.08 12.63
C LEU A 16 -4.24 6.08 13.49
N LEU A 17 -3.81 7.33 13.48
CA LEU A 17 -4.42 8.44 14.20
C LEU A 17 -5.44 9.17 13.31
N SER A 18 -5.01 9.62 12.14
CA SER A 18 -5.82 10.38 11.19
C SER A 18 -5.25 10.28 9.77
N VAL A 19 -6.05 10.68 8.79
CA VAL A 19 -5.59 10.95 7.42
C VAL A 19 -5.80 12.44 7.17
N GLU A 20 -4.71 13.15 6.89
CA GLU A 20 -4.72 14.60 6.72
C GLU A 20 -3.94 14.98 5.47
N HIS A 21 -4.54 15.79 4.59
CA HIS A 21 -3.90 16.28 3.35
C HIS A 21 -3.27 15.15 2.48
N GLY A 22 -3.94 14.00 2.36
CA GLY A 22 -3.41 12.83 1.63
C GLY A 22 -2.19 12.18 2.29
N CYS A 23 -2.02 12.36 3.60
CA CYS A 23 -1.00 11.69 4.41
C CYS A 23 -1.68 10.87 5.51
N ILE A 24 -1.19 9.65 5.74
CA ILE A 24 -1.58 8.82 6.87
C ILE A 24 -0.68 9.20 8.05
N ILE A 25 -1.29 9.54 9.18
CA ILE A 25 -0.60 9.85 10.43
C ILE A 25 -0.77 8.67 11.38
N SER A 26 0.34 8.09 11.84
CA SER A 26 0.29 7.04 12.86
C SER A 26 0.13 7.65 14.25
N LYS A 27 -0.41 6.89 15.21
CA LYS A 27 -0.45 7.33 16.62
C LYS A 27 0.95 7.52 17.23
N ASP A 28 1.98 6.98 16.60
CA ASP A 28 3.39 7.17 16.98
C ASP A 28 4.02 8.41 16.30
N ALA A 29 3.21 9.24 15.61
CA ALA A 29 3.62 10.44 14.89
C ALA A 29 4.48 10.18 13.63
N ASP A 30 4.36 8.98 13.04
CA ASP A 30 4.91 8.74 11.70
C ASP A 30 4.00 9.36 10.65
N ILE A 31 4.61 9.85 9.58
CA ILE A 31 3.90 10.42 8.43
C ILE A 31 4.14 9.52 7.24
N THR A 32 3.07 9.01 6.66
CA THR A 32 3.13 8.15 5.47
C THR A 32 2.43 8.81 4.30
N VAL A 33 3.12 8.90 3.17
CA VAL A 33 2.54 9.25 1.86
C VAL A 33 2.41 7.98 1.05
N ALA A 34 1.22 7.75 0.49
CA ALA A 34 0.92 6.57 -0.31
C ALA A 34 0.77 6.94 -1.80
N PHE A 35 1.29 6.08 -2.65
CA PHE A 35 1.22 6.20 -4.11
C PHE A 35 0.66 4.92 -4.71
N ARG A 36 -0.10 5.05 -5.79
CA ARG A 36 -0.31 3.99 -6.78
C ARG A 36 0.90 3.99 -7.72
N VAL A 37 1.38 2.80 -8.07
CA VAL A 37 2.53 2.63 -8.97
C VAL A 37 2.07 1.90 -10.22
N ASP A 38 2.21 2.56 -11.36
CA ASP A 38 2.05 1.93 -12.67
C ASP A 38 3.43 1.50 -13.16
N LEU A 39 3.58 0.20 -13.34
CA LEU A 39 4.81 -0.45 -13.79
C LEU A 39 4.70 -0.83 -15.27
N PRO A 40 5.83 -0.90 -15.99
CA PRO A 40 5.81 -1.39 -17.37
C PRO A 40 5.39 -2.86 -17.40
N GLU A 41 4.80 -3.26 -18.53
CA GLU A 41 4.40 -4.65 -18.74
C GLU A 41 5.59 -5.61 -18.68
N LEU A 42 5.32 -6.85 -18.28
CA LEU A 42 6.36 -7.89 -18.22
C LEU A 42 6.96 -8.10 -19.62
N PHE A 43 8.29 -8.14 -19.67
CA PHE A 43 9.09 -8.38 -20.88
C PHE A 43 9.00 -7.28 -21.96
N THR A 44 8.53 -6.08 -21.64
CA THR A 44 8.51 -4.95 -22.59
C THR A 44 9.72 -4.01 -22.46
N VAL A 45 10.59 -4.23 -21.48
CA VAL A 45 11.75 -3.37 -21.20
C VAL A 45 13.04 -3.99 -21.71
N THR A 46 13.91 -3.17 -22.31
CA THR A 46 15.26 -3.59 -22.70
C THR A 46 16.21 -3.55 -21.50
N SER A 47 17.39 -4.15 -21.62
CA SER A 47 18.42 -4.07 -20.57
C SER A 47 18.83 -2.63 -20.25
N ALA A 48 18.91 -1.76 -21.26
CA ALA A 48 19.23 -0.36 -21.08
C ALA A 48 18.11 0.39 -20.32
N ASP A 49 16.85 0.09 -20.62
CA ASP A 49 15.70 0.65 -19.89
C ASP A 49 15.69 0.19 -18.44
N TYR A 50 16.05 -1.07 -18.18
CA TYR A 50 16.14 -1.60 -16.82
C TYR A 50 17.20 -0.87 -15.99
N GLU A 51 18.38 -0.60 -16.56
CA GLU A 51 19.42 0.21 -15.91
C GLU A 51 18.94 1.64 -15.65
N ALA A 52 18.19 2.23 -16.59
CA ALA A 52 17.60 3.56 -16.41
C ALA A 52 16.58 3.59 -15.27
N ILE A 53 15.68 2.61 -15.20
CA ILE A 53 14.72 2.43 -14.10
C ILE A 53 15.48 2.31 -12.77
N HIS A 54 16.46 1.43 -12.69
CA HIS A 54 17.26 1.23 -11.48
C HIS A 54 17.95 2.53 -11.04
N SER A 55 18.56 3.26 -11.99
CA SER A 55 19.21 4.55 -11.72
C SER A 55 18.22 5.61 -11.24
N ALA A 56 17.01 5.64 -11.80
CA ALA A 56 15.94 6.56 -11.38
C ALA A 56 15.53 6.30 -9.92
N TRP A 57 15.26 5.04 -9.56
CA TRP A 57 14.96 4.65 -8.17
C TRP A 57 16.12 4.99 -7.23
N ALA A 58 17.36 4.66 -7.59
CA ALA A 58 18.52 4.97 -6.77
C ALA A 58 18.69 6.49 -6.52
N LYS A 59 18.40 7.33 -7.52
CA LYS A 59 18.41 8.79 -7.36
C LYS A 59 17.26 9.28 -6.48
N ALA A 60 16.05 8.77 -6.69
CA ALA A 60 14.87 9.15 -5.93
C ALA A 60 15.06 8.81 -4.43
N ILE A 61 15.55 7.61 -4.12
CA ILE A 61 15.80 7.15 -2.74
C ILE A 61 16.78 8.08 -2.02
N LYS A 62 17.83 8.57 -2.70
CA LYS A 62 18.86 9.45 -2.10
C LYS A 62 18.33 10.82 -1.67
N VAL A 63 17.21 11.27 -2.23
CA VAL A 63 16.56 12.54 -1.85
C VAL A 63 15.83 12.43 -0.50
N LEU A 64 15.42 11.21 -0.10
CA LEU A 64 14.67 11.03 1.13
C LEU A 64 15.53 11.33 2.36
N PRO A 65 14.97 12.00 3.39
CA PRO A 65 15.70 12.30 4.60
C PRO A 65 15.99 11.04 5.40
N ASN A 66 16.94 11.13 6.33
CA ASN A 66 17.25 10.05 7.25
C ASN A 66 16.02 9.53 8.00
N TYR A 67 16.01 8.22 8.28
CA TYR A 67 14.88 7.53 8.91
C TYR A 67 13.60 7.64 8.08
N SER A 68 13.73 7.41 6.78
CA SER A 68 12.60 7.16 5.87
C SER A 68 12.52 5.66 5.60
N VAL A 69 11.31 5.12 5.62
CA VAL A 69 11.00 3.74 5.24
C VAL A 69 10.32 3.79 3.88
N ILE A 70 10.79 2.96 2.97
CA ILE A 70 10.15 2.73 1.68
C ILE A 70 9.54 1.35 1.74
N GLN A 71 8.24 1.26 1.51
CA GLN A 71 7.52 0.01 1.43
C GLN A 71 6.82 -0.05 0.09
N LYS A 72 7.28 -0.96 -0.78
CA LYS A 72 6.56 -1.34 -2.00
C LYS A 72 5.71 -2.56 -1.69
N GLN A 73 4.44 -2.51 -2.06
CA GLN A 73 3.49 -3.59 -1.83
C GLN A 73 2.83 -3.98 -3.15
N ASP A 74 3.03 -5.24 -3.54
CA ASP A 74 2.43 -5.82 -4.74
C ASP A 74 1.28 -6.74 -4.35
N TRP A 75 0.11 -6.48 -4.91
CA TRP A 75 -1.07 -7.32 -4.79
C TRP A 75 -1.26 -8.08 -6.09
N PHE A 76 -1.38 -9.40 -6.01
CA PHE A 76 -1.71 -10.26 -7.13
C PHE A 76 -3.02 -10.98 -6.82
N VAL A 77 -4.09 -10.61 -7.54
CA VAL A 77 -5.42 -11.18 -7.38
C VAL A 77 -5.76 -11.97 -8.63
N LYS A 78 -6.16 -13.23 -8.47
CA LYS A 78 -6.59 -14.05 -9.61
C LYS A 78 -7.99 -13.63 -10.03
N GLU A 79 -8.10 -13.02 -11.21
CA GLU A 79 -9.36 -12.56 -11.79
C GLU A 79 -9.66 -13.29 -13.10
N ARG A 80 -10.88 -13.14 -13.60
CA ARG A 80 -11.29 -13.66 -14.91
C ARG A 80 -11.62 -12.49 -15.81
N TYR A 81 -11.10 -12.53 -17.04
CA TYR A 81 -11.38 -11.50 -18.02
C TYR A 81 -12.86 -11.46 -18.36
N GLN A 82 -13.47 -10.28 -18.19
CA GLN A 82 -14.85 -10.02 -18.59
C GLN A 82 -14.86 -9.30 -19.94
N PRO A 83 -15.40 -9.92 -20.99
CA PRO A 83 -15.39 -9.32 -22.31
C PRO A 83 -16.38 -8.15 -22.36
N VAL A 84 -15.97 -7.06 -23.02
CA VAL A 84 -16.84 -5.89 -23.21
C VAL A 84 -17.61 -6.09 -24.51
N THR A 85 -18.73 -6.82 -24.49
CA THR A 85 -19.44 -7.19 -25.74
C THR A 85 -20.43 -6.14 -26.25
N ASP A 86 -20.73 -5.12 -25.46
CA ASP A 86 -21.88 -4.22 -25.68
C ASP A 86 -21.55 -2.93 -26.43
N LYS A 87 -20.39 -2.85 -27.10
CA LYS A 87 -20.06 -1.69 -27.94
C LYS A 87 -20.66 -1.86 -29.34
N GLU A 88 -21.54 -0.95 -29.74
CA GLU A 88 -22.30 -0.99 -31.01
C GLU A 88 -21.42 -1.00 -32.27
N ASP A 89 -20.16 -0.55 -32.18
CA ASP A 89 -19.21 -0.44 -33.31
C ASP A 89 -17.97 -1.36 -33.19
N MET A 90 -18.10 -2.59 -32.67
CA MET A 90 -16.94 -3.50 -32.64
C MET A 90 -16.63 -4.15 -34.00
N SER A 91 -15.38 -3.97 -34.44
CA SER A 91 -14.83 -4.71 -35.59
C SER A 91 -14.85 -6.23 -35.37
N PHE A 92 -14.84 -7.01 -36.46
CA PHE A 92 -14.79 -8.47 -36.40
C PHE A 92 -13.58 -9.00 -35.58
N LEU A 93 -12.42 -8.36 -35.72
CA LEU A 93 -11.21 -8.73 -34.97
C LEU A 93 -11.37 -8.43 -33.48
N SER A 94 -11.94 -7.26 -33.14
CA SER A 94 -12.23 -6.90 -31.73
C SER A 94 -13.18 -7.92 -31.10
N ARG A 95 -14.28 -8.29 -31.78
CA ARG A 95 -15.21 -9.31 -31.26
C ARG A 95 -14.56 -10.68 -31.10
N SER A 96 -13.67 -11.06 -32.01
CA SER A 96 -12.93 -12.33 -31.93
C SER A 96 -11.93 -12.32 -30.77
N PHE A 97 -11.27 -11.19 -30.53
CA PHE A 97 -10.37 -10.98 -29.39
C PHE A 97 -11.13 -11.11 -28.06
N GLU A 98 -12.23 -10.38 -27.89
CA GLU A 98 -13.08 -10.43 -26.68
C GLU A 98 -13.55 -11.85 -26.38
N ARG A 99 -14.00 -12.58 -27.41
CA ARG A 99 -14.42 -13.99 -27.28
C ARG A 99 -13.26 -14.93 -26.94
N HIS A 100 -12.07 -14.70 -27.50
CA HIS A 100 -10.90 -15.54 -27.24
C HIS A 100 -10.44 -15.47 -25.79
N PHE A 101 -10.53 -14.28 -25.18
CA PHE A 101 -10.10 -14.06 -23.80
C PHE A 101 -11.21 -14.22 -22.76
N ASN A 102 -12.46 -14.40 -23.18
CA ASN A 102 -13.60 -14.56 -22.26
C ASN A 102 -13.33 -15.63 -21.19
N GLU A 103 -13.57 -15.28 -19.92
CA GLU A 103 -13.38 -16.10 -18.73
C GLU A 103 -11.94 -16.57 -18.45
N ARG A 104 -10.97 -16.17 -19.27
CA ARG A 104 -9.59 -16.61 -19.09
C ARG A 104 -9.04 -16.03 -17.79
N PRO A 105 -8.48 -16.87 -16.90
CA PRO A 105 -7.93 -16.39 -15.65
C PRO A 105 -6.61 -15.64 -15.90
N TYR A 106 -6.44 -14.51 -15.23
CA TYR A 106 -5.19 -13.75 -15.20
C TYR A 106 -4.87 -13.32 -13.76
N LEU A 107 -3.63 -12.91 -13.51
CA LEU A 107 -3.25 -12.29 -12.25
C LEU A 107 -3.35 -10.77 -12.44
N ASN A 108 -4.37 -10.17 -11.83
CA ASN A 108 -4.47 -8.73 -11.72
C ASN A 108 -3.41 -8.25 -10.73
N HIS A 109 -2.55 -7.34 -11.19
CA HIS A 109 -1.49 -6.77 -10.38
C HIS A 109 -1.84 -5.33 -10.01
N THR A 110 -1.74 -5.02 -8.72
CA THR A 110 -1.87 -3.65 -8.23
C THR A 110 -0.71 -3.36 -7.30
N CYS A 111 0.02 -2.28 -7.57
CA CYS A 111 1.18 -1.89 -6.78
C CYS A 111 0.93 -0.59 -6.04
N PHE A 112 1.26 -0.60 -4.75
CA PHE A 112 1.27 0.58 -3.90
C PHE A 112 2.69 0.84 -3.39
N LEU A 113 3.05 2.11 -3.23
CA LEU A 113 4.29 2.54 -2.63
C LEU A 113 3.99 3.46 -1.45
N TYR A 114 4.55 3.14 -0.30
CA TYR A 114 4.42 3.92 0.92
C TYR A 114 5.77 4.47 1.32
N LEU A 115 5.85 5.80 1.41
CA LEU A 115 7.00 6.50 1.95
C LEU A 115 6.64 6.97 3.34
N THR A 116 7.33 6.44 4.35
CA THR A 116 7.05 6.75 5.76
C THR A 116 8.22 7.44 6.42
N LYS A 117 8.00 8.64 6.94
CA LYS A 117 8.95 9.28 7.84
C LYS A 117 8.77 8.74 9.25
N THR A 118 9.83 8.14 9.77
CA THR A 118 9.88 7.58 11.12
C THR A 118 11.00 8.23 11.95
N THR A 119 11.14 7.82 13.21
CA THR A 119 12.19 8.25 14.13
C THR A 119 13.29 7.20 14.28
N LYS A 120 14.48 7.64 14.70
CA LYS A 120 15.61 6.74 14.99
C LYS A 120 15.26 5.68 16.04
N GLU A 121 14.51 6.06 17.06
CA GLU A 121 14.09 5.18 18.15
C GLU A 121 13.18 4.08 17.63
N ARG A 122 12.22 4.42 16.76
CA ARG A 122 11.26 3.47 16.20
C ARG A 122 11.92 2.48 15.25
N MET A 123 12.89 2.91 14.44
CA MET A 123 13.67 1.99 13.60
C MET A 123 14.44 0.93 14.39
N ARG A 124 14.68 1.15 15.69
CA ARG A 124 15.34 0.18 16.58
C ARG A 124 14.36 -0.74 17.31
N MET A 125 13.06 -0.49 17.25
CA MET A 125 12.05 -1.31 17.91
C MET A 125 11.78 -2.59 17.11
N GLN A 126 11.70 -3.73 17.81
CA GLN A 126 11.32 -5.01 17.22
C GLN A 126 9.79 -5.12 17.06
N SER A 127 9.34 -5.98 16.14
CA SER A 127 7.93 -6.15 15.75
C SER A 127 7.00 -6.58 16.90
N ASN A 128 7.54 -7.21 17.95
CA ASN A 128 6.82 -7.56 19.18
C ASN A 128 6.33 -6.34 19.98
N PHE A 129 6.79 -5.15 19.62
CA PHE A 129 6.48 -3.89 20.29
C PHE A 129 5.48 -3.02 19.49
N SER A 130 4.75 -3.63 18.55
CA SER A 130 3.70 -2.99 17.75
C SER A 130 2.59 -2.38 18.62
N SER A 131 2.05 -1.24 18.18
CA SER A 131 0.96 -0.51 18.82
C SER A 131 -0.32 -1.34 18.96
N LEU A 132 -0.53 -2.35 18.10
CA LEU A 132 -1.61 -3.33 18.22
C LEU A 132 -1.52 -4.15 19.52
N CYS A 133 -0.31 -4.42 20.00
CA CYS A 133 -0.04 -5.18 21.22
C CYS A 133 0.13 -4.30 22.47
N ARG A 134 0.21 -2.98 22.32
CA ARG A 134 0.31 -2.04 23.45
C ARG A 134 -1.07 -1.65 23.97
N GLY A 135 -1.21 -1.61 25.30
CA GLY A 135 -2.43 -1.18 25.99
C GLY A 135 -2.65 0.34 25.95
N ASN A 136 -1.57 1.12 25.93
CA ASN A 136 -1.59 2.59 25.88
C ASN A 136 -0.67 3.09 24.76
N ILE A 137 -1.22 3.88 23.86
CA ILE A 137 -0.48 4.59 22.82
C ILE A 137 -0.46 6.06 23.23
N ILE A 138 0.72 6.62 23.49
CA ILE A 138 0.86 8.04 23.81
C ILE A 138 1.08 8.76 22.48
N PRO A 139 0.15 9.63 22.03
CA PRO A 139 0.35 10.40 20.81
C PRO A 139 1.61 11.24 20.95
N LYS A 140 2.62 10.97 20.11
CA LYS A 140 3.79 11.85 20.00
C LYS A 140 3.41 13.05 19.12
N GLU A 141 3.98 14.22 19.40
CA GLU A 141 3.75 15.39 18.54
C GLU A 141 4.56 15.26 17.24
N VAL A 142 3.90 15.53 16.12
CA VAL A 142 4.56 15.60 14.81
C VAL A 142 5.34 16.90 14.72
N ASN A 143 6.66 16.82 14.52
CA ASN A 143 7.48 17.99 14.27
C ASN A 143 7.16 18.57 12.87
N LYS A 144 6.51 19.74 12.85
CA LYS A 144 6.05 20.40 11.61
C LYS A 144 7.17 20.69 10.61
N ASP A 145 8.35 21.10 11.07
CA ASP A 145 9.49 21.40 10.19
C ASP A 145 10.01 20.12 9.52
N THR A 146 10.11 19.03 10.29
CA THR A 146 10.50 17.71 9.74
C THR A 146 9.45 17.18 8.76
N ALA A 147 8.17 17.39 9.06
CA ALA A 147 7.07 17.02 8.19
C ALA A 147 7.13 17.76 6.84
N MET A 148 7.32 19.08 6.85
CA MET A 148 7.43 19.88 5.62
C MET A 148 8.60 19.43 4.76
N LYS A 149 9.80 19.30 5.33
CA LYS A 149 10.99 18.81 4.61
C LYS A 149 10.80 17.41 4.04
N PHE A 150 10.10 16.54 4.76
CA PHE A 150 9.77 15.21 4.27
C PHE A 150 8.81 15.28 3.08
N LEU A 151 7.75 16.09 3.14
CA LEU A 151 6.80 16.24 2.03
C LEU A 151 7.45 16.85 0.78
N GLU A 152 8.36 17.81 0.95
CA GLU A 152 9.17 18.36 -0.15
C GLU A 152 10.06 17.29 -0.78
N ALA A 153 10.75 16.50 0.04
CA ALA A 153 11.56 15.38 -0.44
C ALA A 153 10.72 14.30 -1.14
N VAL A 154 9.51 14.04 -0.66
CA VAL A 154 8.55 13.13 -1.31
C VAL A 154 8.10 13.67 -2.67
N GLY A 155 7.83 14.96 -2.81
CA GLY A 155 7.51 15.57 -4.10
C GLY A 155 8.68 15.52 -5.09
N GLN A 156 9.91 15.70 -4.61
CA GLN A 156 11.11 15.50 -5.41
C GLN A 156 11.29 14.03 -5.81
N PHE A 157 11.05 13.09 -4.89
CA PHE A 157 11.08 11.65 -5.17
C PHE A 157 10.10 11.28 -6.27
N GLU A 158 8.84 11.71 -6.15
CA GLU A 158 7.78 11.50 -7.13
C GLU A 158 8.20 11.99 -8.52
N ARG A 159 8.71 13.23 -8.59
CA ARG A 159 9.16 13.82 -9.84
C ARG A 159 10.31 13.05 -10.48
N ILE A 160 11.33 12.64 -9.71
CA ILE A 160 12.47 11.89 -10.24
C ILE A 160 12.03 10.57 -10.88
N VAL A 161 11.09 9.86 -10.25
CA VAL A 161 10.59 8.59 -10.78
C VAL A 161 9.71 8.83 -12.01
N ASN A 162 8.80 9.80 -11.97
CA ASN A 162 7.90 10.10 -13.09
C ASN A 162 8.66 10.65 -14.32
N ASP A 163 9.68 11.47 -14.11
CA ASP A 163 10.53 12.01 -15.18
C ASP A 163 11.34 10.91 -15.90
N SER A 164 11.44 9.70 -15.33
CA SER A 164 12.07 8.56 -16.01
C SER A 164 11.26 8.05 -17.20
N GLY A 165 9.94 8.28 -17.23
CA GLY A 165 9.04 7.83 -18.30
C GLY A 165 8.71 6.33 -18.29
N PHE A 166 9.32 5.54 -17.40
CA PHE A 166 9.11 4.08 -17.32
C PHE A 166 8.14 3.67 -16.22
N VAL A 167 8.10 4.43 -15.13
CA VAL A 167 7.26 4.15 -13.96
C VAL A 167 6.48 5.42 -13.65
N THR A 168 5.18 5.27 -13.36
CA THR A 168 4.34 6.39 -12.93
C THR A 168 3.90 6.19 -11.50
N LEU A 169 4.20 7.18 -10.67
CA LEU A 169 3.73 7.33 -9.30
C LEU A 169 2.59 8.33 -9.29
N THR A 170 1.43 7.86 -8.83
CA THR A 170 0.25 8.70 -8.62
C THR A 170 -0.04 8.77 -7.13
N ARG A 171 0.10 9.96 -6.53
CA ARG A 171 -0.18 10.14 -5.10
C ARG A 171 -1.66 9.91 -4.80
N LEU A 172 -1.93 9.12 -3.76
CA LEU A 172 -3.31 8.87 -3.32
C LEU A 172 -3.88 10.06 -2.56
N THR A 173 -5.13 10.38 -2.86
CA THR A 173 -5.90 11.41 -2.17
C THR A 173 -6.41 10.92 -0.80
N SER A 174 -6.85 11.84 0.05
CA SER A 174 -7.47 11.46 1.34
C SER A 174 -8.64 10.50 1.14
N ASP A 175 -9.51 10.78 0.17
CA ASP A 175 -10.70 9.97 -0.13
C ASP A 175 -10.33 8.57 -0.64
N GLU A 176 -9.26 8.44 -1.43
CA GLU A 176 -8.77 7.13 -1.86
C GLU A 176 -8.12 6.34 -0.71
N ILE A 177 -7.61 7.02 0.32
CA ILE A 177 -7.02 6.36 1.49
C ILE A 177 -8.11 5.92 2.47
N THR A 178 -9.01 6.81 2.86
CA THR A 178 -10.06 6.55 3.85
C THR A 178 -11.26 5.85 3.27
N GLY A 179 -11.54 6.05 1.98
CA GLY A 179 -12.77 5.62 1.34
C GLY A 179 -13.81 6.73 1.32
N THR A 180 -14.85 6.49 0.54
CA THR A 180 -16.06 7.32 0.44
C THR A 180 -17.27 6.43 0.76
N GLU A 181 -18.46 7.03 0.90
CA GLU A 181 -19.70 6.26 1.18
C GLU A 181 -19.95 5.11 0.19
N ASN A 182 -19.49 5.27 -1.06
CA ASN A 182 -19.76 4.32 -2.15
C ASN A 182 -18.55 3.48 -2.58
N ARG A 183 -17.34 3.80 -2.10
CA ARG A 183 -16.10 3.13 -2.55
C ARG A 183 -15.13 2.94 -1.39
N PRO A 184 -14.65 1.71 -1.17
CA PRO A 184 -13.72 1.45 -0.08
C PRO A 184 -12.36 2.08 -0.33
N GLY A 185 -11.79 2.65 0.73
CA GLY A 185 -10.46 3.23 0.72
C GLY A 185 -9.35 2.18 0.80
N LEU A 186 -8.11 2.62 0.62
CA LEU A 186 -6.92 1.79 0.78
C LEU A 186 -6.87 1.10 2.15
N ILE A 187 -7.25 1.82 3.21
CA ILE A 187 -7.28 1.29 4.57
C ILE A 187 -8.28 0.14 4.65
N GLU A 188 -9.51 0.33 4.18
CA GLU A 188 -10.54 -0.71 4.19
C GLU A 188 -10.11 -1.94 3.36
N LYS A 189 -9.54 -1.71 2.17
CA LYS A 189 -8.99 -2.77 1.30
C LYS A 189 -7.90 -3.57 2.01
N TYR A 190 -7.00 -2.89 2.74
CA TYR A 190 -5.98 -3.53 3.56
C TYR A 190 -6.61 -4.41 4.66
N PHE A 191 -7.62 -3.90 5.36
CA PHE A 191 -8.29 -4.64 6.44
C PHE A 191 -9.13 -5.81 5.94
N ALA A 192 -9.71 -5.73 4.75
CA ALA A 192 -10.47 -6.82 4.16
C ALA A 192 -9.60 -7.83 3.39
N LEU A 193 -8.30 -7.53 3.19
CA LEU A 193 -7.42 -8.22 2.24
C LEU A 193 -8.09 -8.44 0.87
N SER A 194 -8.85 -7.45 0.39
CA SER A 194 -9.54 -7.47 -0.92
C SER A 194 -9.31 -6.16 -1.63
N LEU A 195 -9.07 -6.22 -2.93
CA LEU A 195 -9.09 -5.05 -3.80
C LEU A 195 -10.49 -4.75 -4.35
N ASP A 196 -11.43 -5.69 -4.16
CA ASP A 196 -12.82 -5.55 -4.55
C ASP A 196 -13.45 -4.33 -3.88
N ASP A 197 -14.41 -3.72 -4.56
CA ASP A 197 -15.16 -2.58 -4.04
C ASP A 197 -16.25 -3.01 -3.04
N THR A 198 -15.92 -3.98 -2.17
CA THR A 198 -16.78 -4.43 -1.08
C THR A 198 -16.48 -3.63 0.19
N THR A 199 -17.51 -3.02 0.77
CA THR A 199 -17.43 -2.17 1.97
C THR A 199 -17.43 -2.95 3.29
N CYS A 200 -17.40 -4.28 3.26
CA CYS A 200 -17.49 -5.10 4.47
C CYS A 200 -16.10 -5.37 5.06
N LEU A 201 -15.80 -4.72 6.19
CA LEU A 201 -14.63 -5.04 7.00
C LEU A 201 -14.73 -6.49 7.51
N GLN A 202 -13.59 -7.19 7.49
CA GLN A 202 -13.51 -8.58 7.94
C GLN A 202 -12.79 -8.67 9.28
N ASP A 203 -13.18 -9.65 10.10
CA ASP A 203 -12.54 -9.91 11.38
C ASP A 203 -11.09 -10.34 11.19
N MET A 204 -10.20 -9.76 11.99
CA MET A 204 -8.80 -10.17 12.05
C MET A 204 -8.56 -11.07 13.26
N GLU A 205 -8.06 -12.28 13.01
CA GLU A 205 -7.73 -13.24 14.05
C GLU A 205 -6.23 -13.53 14.03
N LEU A 206 -5.56 -13.33 15.15
CA LEU A 206 -4.18 -13.77 15.36
C LEU A 206 -4.21 -15.00 16.28
N GLY A 207 -4.25 -16.17 15.67
CA GLY A 207 -4.32 -17.46 16.35
C GLY A 207 -2.98 -18.21 16.36
N ALA A 208 -2.97 -19.41 16.94
CA ALA A 208 -1.82 -20.31 16.87
C ALA A 208 -1.49 -20.74 15.43
N ASP A 209 -2.52 -20.78 14.56
CA ASP A 209 -2.40 -21.12 13.14
C ASP A 209 -1.99 -19.92 12.26
N GLY A 210 -1.64 -18.78 12.85
CA GLY A 210 -1.20 -17.57 12.16
C GLY A 210 -2.26 -16.48 12.07
N LEU A 211 -2.02 -15.52 11.17
CA LEU A 211 -2.90 -14.38 10.94
C LEU A 211 -3.97 -14.71 9.90
N ARG A 212 -5.23 -14.46 10.23
CA ARG A 212 -6.39 -14.63 9.35
C ARG A 212 -7.20 -13.35 9.27
N VAL A 213 -7.79 -13.12 8.11
CA VAL A 213 -8.71 -12.01 7.84
C VAL A 213 -9.97 -12.61 7.24
N GLY A 214 -11.05 -12.69 8.02
CA GLY A 214 -12.26 -13.43 7.69
C GLY A 214 -11.97 -14.90 7.35
N SER A 215 -12.30 -15.31 6.13
CA SER A 215 -11.99 -16.66 5.62
C SER A 215 -10.62 -16.77 4.94
N LYS A 216 -9.83 -15.70 4.90
CA LYS A 216 -8.53 -15.64 4.20
C LYS A 216 -7.40 -15.92 5.19
N SER A 217 -6.57 -16.91 4.88
CA SER A 217 -5.35 -17.21 5.65
C SER A 217 -4.16 -16.47 5.05
N LEU A 218 -3.38 -15.80 5.89
CA LEU A 218 -2.17 -15.09 5.46
C LEU A 218 -0.94 -16.01 5.57
N CYS A 219 -0.17 -16.11 4.49
CA CYS A 219 1.16 -16.70 4.51
C CYS A 219 2.19 -15.58 4.31
N VAL A 220 3.08 -15.38 5.29
CA VAL A 220 4.11 -14.35 5.24
C VAL A 220 5.47 -15.02 5.12
N HIS A 221 6.19 -14.67 4.06
CA HIS A 221 7.59 -15.03 3.90
C HIS A 221 8.44 -13.79 4.12
N THR A 222 9.43 -13.88 5.00
CA THR A 222 10.42 -12.82 5.17
C THR A 222 11.76 -13.38 4.72
N VAL A 223 12.34 -12.73 3.71
CA VAL A 223 13.74 -12.96 3.33
C VAL A 223 14.55 -11.90 4.08
N SER A 224 15.32 -12.34 5.07
CA SER A 224 16.27 -11.52 5.82
C SER A 224 17.63 -12.16 5.66
N ASP A 225 18.60 -11.39 5.16
CA ASP A 225 19.89 -11.81 4.63
C ASP A 225 19.84 -12.58 3.30
N VAL A 226 20.44 -11.99 2.27
CA VAL A 226 20.74 -12.62 0.97
C VAL A 226 22.26 -12.75 0.79
N GLU A 227 23.03 -12.41 1.82
CA GLU A 227 24.47 -12.66 1.91
C GLU A 227 24.71 -13.97 2.68
N ASP A 228 24.37 -15.08 2.02
CA ASP A 228 24.97 -16.41 2.24
C ASP A 228 25.15 -17.08 0.86
#